data_AF-A0A528WKM2-F1
#
_entry.id   AF-A0A528WKM2-F1
#
_cell.length_a   1.000
_cell.length_b   1.000
_cell.length_c   1.000
_cell.angle_alpha   90.00
_cell.angle_beta   90.00
_cell.angle_gamma   90.00
#
_symmetry.space_group_name_H-M   'P 1'
#
loop_
_entity.id
_entity.type
_entity.pdbx_description
1 polymer ?
#
loop_
_entity_poly.entity_id
_entity_poly.type
_entity_poly.pdbx_seq_one_letter_code
_entity_poly.pdbx_strand_id
1 'polypeptide(L)'
;EYDGSLLSRLLFEPARRQRLEHALQEAASSPFGRFLPNATDYFWGIREQRVRKLVLEDGRLIEPGRPHGLSIPFERLHLKQALLDGLLLPNLFLMFLVLAILPRARVVGGLRQIGYVALFHSILLAALDENAPEERDLAAELQVRENAWGLRVIDEKISLREQLAGLPDGAVFPELLRQYRLRTFAETTGDLKLVREDARWRKIGRAEFKAT
;
A
#
# COMPACT_ATOMS: atom_id res chain seq x y z
N GLU A 1 -15.70 -6.48 -25.32
CA GLU A 1 -15.66 -6.54 -23.85
C GLU A 1 -14.20 -6.64 -23.43
N TYR A 2 -13.73 -5.82 -22.50
CA TYR A 2 -12.33 -5.88 -22.08
C TYR A 2 -12.12 -7.15 -21.24
N ASP A 3 -11.38 -8.11 -21.80
CA ASP A 3 -10.71 -9.16 -21.04
C ASP A 3 -9.97 -8.50 -19.87
N GLY A 4 -10.20 -9.05 -18.68
CA GLY A 4 -10.17 -8.30 -17.43
C GLY A 4 -8.84 -7.64 -17.12
N SER A 5 -8.88 -6.36 -16.75
CA SER A 5 -7.78 -5.68 -16.05
C SER A 5 -7.21 -6.56 -14.93
N LEU A 6 -5.93 -6.45 -14.60
CA LEU A 6 -5.29 -7.23 -13.53
C LEU A 6 -6.12 -7.26 -12.24
N LEU A 7 -6.61 -6.11 -11.78
CA LEU A 7 -7.47 -6.02 -10.60
C LEU A 7 -8.73 -6.89 -10.72
N SER A 8 -9.35 -6.93 -11.90
CA SER A 8 -10.50 -7.79 -12.13
C SER A 8 -10.14 -9.26 -12.09
N ARG A 9 -9.00 -9.67 -12.64
CA ARG A 9 -8.57 -11.08 -12.59
C ARG A 9 -8.34 -11.48 -11.14
N LEU A 10 -7.58 -10.67 -10.41
CA LEU A 10 -7.28 -10.87 -8.99
C LEU A 10 -8.53 -10.96 -8.09
N LEU A 11 -9.59 -10.21 -8.39
CA LEU A 11 -10.80 -10.20 -7.56
C LEU A 11 -11.86 -11.23 -7.98
N PHE A 12 -12.00 -11.53 -9.27
CA PHE A 12 -13.15 -12.30 -9.77
C PHE A 12 -12.81 -13.65 -10.39
N GLU A 13 -11.55 -13.91 -10.76
CA GLU A 13 -11.15 -15.25 -11.18
C GLU A 13 -10.81 -16.10 -9.94
N PRO A 14 -11.51 -17.23 -9.71
CA PRO A 14 -11.39 -17.98 -8.45
C PRO A 14 -9.94 -18.39 -8.11
N ALA A 15 -9.20 -18.90 -9.09
CA ALA A 15 -7.80 -19.32 -8.88
C ALA A 15 -6.88 -18.14 -8.53
N ARG A 16 -7.11 -16.97 -9.15
CA ARG A 16 -6.33 -15.74 -8.91
C ARG A 16 -6.67 -15.15 -7.55
N ARG A 17 -7.95 -15.10 -7.20
CA ARG A 17 -8.42 -14.65 -5.89
C ARG A 17 -7.87 -15.54 -4.77
N GLN A 18 -7.91 -16.86 -4.94
CA GLN A 18 -7.36 -17.79 -3.96
C GLN A 18 -5.85 -17.58 -3.75
N ARG A 19 -5.08 -17.35 -4.83
CA ARG A 19 -3.66 -17.01 -4.73
C ARG A 19 -3.43 -15.72 -3.96
N LEU A 20 -4.22 -14.68 -4.24
CA LEU A 20 -4.15 -13.40 -3.53
C LEU A 20 -4.52 -13.53 -2.05
N GLU A 21 -5.59 -14.28 -1.73
CA GLU A 21 -6.02 -14.55 -0.35
C GLU A 21 -4.94 -15.31 0.43
N HIS A 22 -4.31 -16.30 -0.20
CA HIS A 22 -3.18 -17.03 0.39
C HIS A 22 -2.01 -16.08 0.70
N ALA A 23 -1.60 -15.26 -0.26
CA ALA A 23 -0.52 -14.28 -0.05
C ALA A 23 -0.85 -13.26 1.06
N LEU A 24 -2.12 -12.81 1.15
CA LEU A 24 -2.59 -11.95 2.24
C LEU A 24 -2.51 -12.65 3.60
N GLN A 25 -2.88 -13.93 3.68
CA GLN A 25 -2.81 -14.72 4.92
C GLN A 25 -1.37 -14.99 5.35
N GLU A 26 -0.47 -15.29 4.42
CA GLU A 26 0.97 -15.45 4.70
C GLU A 26 1.57 -14.14 5.20
N ALA A 27 1.26 -13.01 4.54
CA ALA A 27 1.71 -11.70 4.97
C ALA A 27 1.17 -11.32 6.36
N ALA A 28 -0.10 -11.62 6.65
CA ALA A 28 -0.72 -11.41 7.95
C ALA A 28 -0.10 -12.30 9.05
N SER A 29 0.32 -13.51 8.72
CA SER A 29 0.97 -14.45 9.66
C SER A 29 2.46 -14.19 9.84
N SER A 30 3.07 -13.39 8.96
CA SER A 30 4.48 -13.01 9.05
C SER A 30 4.77 -12.14 10.29
N PRO A 31 6.04 -12.00 10.71
CA PRO A 31 6.45 -11.05 11.75
C PRO A 31 6.04 -9.58 11.48
N PHE A 32 5.63 -9.28 10.24
CA PHE A 32 5.22 -7.96 9.80
C PHE A 32 3.70 -7.81 9.63
N GLY A 33 2.92 -8.87 9.87
CA GLY A 33 1.46 -8.84 9.71
C GLY A 33 0.77 -7.73 10.50
N ARG A 34 1.35 -7.31 11.64
CA ARG A 34 0.90 -6.14 12.42
C ARG A 34 0.92 -4.80 11.67
N PHE A 35 1.68 -4.71 10.58
CA PHE A 35 1.70 -3.54 9.71
C PHE A 35 0.64 -3.63 8.62
N LEU A 36 0.09 -4.82 8.34
CA LEU A 36 -0.92 -5.02 7.33
C LEU A 36 -2.26 -4.43 7.81
N PRO A 37 -2.84 -3.44 7.11
CA PRO A 37 -4.12 -2.87 7.46
C PRO A 37 -5.27 -3.75 6.92
N ASN A 38 -5.41 -4.97 7.46
CA ASN A 38 -6.35 -6.01 7.01
C ASN A 38 -7.65 -6.07 7.84
N ALA A 39 -8.10 -4.92 8.36
CA ALA A 39 -9.29 -4.88 9.21
C ALA A 39 -10.60 -5.15 8.45
N THR A 40 -10.59 -5.19 7.12
CA THR A 40 -11.75 -5.41 6.24
C THR A 40 -11.32 -6.19 4.99
N ASP A 41 -12.22 -6.99 4.44
CA ASP A 41 -11.96 -7.73 3.21
C ASP A 41 -12.26 -6.84 2.00
N TYR A 42 -11.21 -6.49 1.26
CA TYR A 42 -11.21 -5.71 0.00
C TYR A 42 -11.79 -4.28 0.09
N PHE A 43 -12.99 -4.10 0.63
CA PHE A 43 -13.70 -2.85 0.73
C PHE A 43 -14.19 -2.61 2.16
N TRP A 44 -14.27 -1.34 2.54
CA TRP A 44 -15.06 -0.88 3.66
C TRP A 44 -16.47 -0.52 3.18
N GLY A 45 -17.46 -0.69 4.05
CA GLY A 45 -18.82 -0.20 3.83
C GLY A 45 -18.99 1.21 4.37
N ILE A 46 -19.85 2.01 3.75
CA ILE A 46 -20.26 3.32 4.24
C ILE A 46 -21.74 3.24 4.62
N ARG A 47 -22.02 3.46 5.90
CA ARG A 47 -23.39 3.47 6.44
C ARG A 47 -23.50 4.53 7.52
N GLU A 48 -24.53 5.37 7.44
CA GLU A 48 -24.73 6.51 8.36
C GLU A 48 -23.49 7.43 8.39
N GLN A 49 -22.88 7.69 7.22
CA GLN A 49 -21.66 8.50 7.07
C GLN A 49 -20.45 7.96 7.86
N ARG A 50 -20.47 6.69 8.25
CA ARG A 50 -19.39 6.04 8.99
C ARG A 50 -18.86 4.83 8.22
N VAL A 51 -17.55 4.64 8.31
CA VAL A 51 -16.84 3.50 7.75
C VAL A 51 -17.13 2.25 8.59
N ARG A 52 -17.49 1.15 7.93
CA ARG A 52 -17.86 -0.14 8.52
C ARG A 52 -16.98 -1.24 7.97
N LYS A 53 -16.46 -2.09 8.85
CA LYS A 53 -15.79 -3.33 8.45
C LYS A 53 -16.78 -4.18 7.65
N LEU A 54 -16.31 -4.73 6.54
CA LEU A 54 -16.99 -5.77 5.79
C LEU A 54 -16.13 -7.02 5.77
N VAL A 55 -16.77 -8.18 5.76
CA VAL A 55 -16.15 -9.49 5.55
C VAL A 55 -16.77 -10.13 4.32
N LEU A 56 -15.96 -10.88 3.56
CA LEU A 56 -16.44 -11.65 2.41
C LEU A 56 -16.94 -13.01 2.89
N GLU A 57 -18.24 -13.23 2.84
CA GLU A 57 -18.89 -14.48 3.27
C GLU A 57 -19.95 -14.87 2.23
N ASP A 58 -19.97 -16.13 1.82
CA ASP A 58 -20.91 -16.68 0.81
C ASP A 58 -21.06 -15.82 -0.46
N GLY A 59 -19.93 -15.30 -0.95
CA GLY A 59 -19.89 -14.46 -2.16
C GLY A 59 -20.48 -13.06 -1.96
N ARG A 60 -20.59 -12.58 -0.72
CA ARG A 60 -21.12 -11.24 -0.39
C ARG A 60 -20.20 -10.53 0.60
N LEU A 61 -20.09 -9.21 0.45
CA LEU A 61 -19.49 -8.36 1.48
C LEU A 61 -20.57 -7.98 2.49
N ILE A 62 -20.38 -8.41 3.75
CA ILE A 62 -21.35 -8.22 4.82
C ILE A 62 -20.76 -7.49 6.03
N GLU A 63 -21.59 -6.71 6.74
CA GLU A 63 -21.21 -6.10 8.02
C GLU A 63 -21.34 -7.16 9.15
N PRO A 64 -20.22 -7.63 9.74
CA PRO A 64 -20.26 -8.73 10.69
C PRO A 64 -21.02 -8.36 11.96
N GLY A 65 -21.84 -9.30 12.47
CA GLY A 65 -22.63 -9.10 13.68
C GLY A 65 -23.83 -8.16 13.53
N ARG A 66 -24.22 -7.81 12.28
CA ARG A 66 -25.35 -6.92 12.01
C ARG A 66 -26.33 -7.51 11.00
N PRO A 67 -27.42 -8.16 11.44
CA PRO A 67 -28.38 -8.83 10.56
C PRO A 67 -29.01 -7.92 9.49
N HIS A 68 -29.19 -6.63 9.78
CA HIS A 68 -29.68 -5.61 8.83
C HIS A 68 -28.56 -4.61 8.45
N GLY A 69 -27.32 -5.08 8.43
CA GLY A 69 -26.17 -4.32 7.98
C GLY A 69 -26.07 -4.25 6.46
N LEU A 70 -24.98 -3.68 5.96
CA LEU A 70 -24.68 -3.73 4.53
C LEU A 70 -24.48 -5.19 4.08
N SER A 71 -25.00 -5.52 2.90
CA SER A 71 -24.82 -6.83 2.25
C SER A 71 -24.81 -6.67 0.74
N ILE A 72 -23.63 -6.71 0.13
CA ILE A 72 -23.43 -6.42 -1.30
C ILE A 72 -22.86 -7.67 -1.98
N PRO A 73 -23.46 -8.17 -3.09
CA PRO A 73 -22.88 -9.26 -3.86
C PRO A 73 -21.45 -8.94 -4.31
N PHE A 74 -20.53 -9.90 -4.15
CA PHE A 74 -19.14 -9.76 -4.56
C PHE A 74 -18.97 -10.07 -6.05
N GLU A 75 -19.67 -9.29 -6.87
CA GLU A 75 -19.71 -9.43 -8.32
C GLU A 75 -19.42 -8.07 -8.97
N ARG A 76 -18.78 -8.08 -10.13
CA ARG A 76 -18.29 -6.86 -10.80
C ARG A 76 -19.35 -5.77 -10.92
N LEU A 77 -20.57 -6.12 -11.36
CA LEU A 77 -21.65 -5.14 -11.57
C LEU A 77 -22.09 -4.50 -10.25
N HIS A 78 -22.30 -5.32 -9.22
CA HIS A 78 -22.75 -4.89 -7.90
C HIS A 78 -21.70 -4.06 -7.17
N LEU A 79 -20.43 -4.48 -7.22
CA LEU A 79 -19.32 -3.72 -6.63
C LEU A 79 -19.12 -2.38 -7.35
N LYS A 80 -19.21 -2.35 -8.68
CA LYS A 80 -19.16 -1.10 -9.46
C LYS A 80 -20.26 -0.14 -9.01
N GLN A 81 -21.51 -0.62 -8.96
CA GLN A 81 -22.64 0.23 -8.57
C GLN A 81 -22.49 0.74 -7.14
N ALA A 82 -22.12 -0.12 -6.19
CA ALA A 82 -21.94 0.28 -4.80
C ALA A 82 -20.77 1.26 -4.59
N LEU A 83 -19.71 1.19 -5.42
CA LEU A 83 -18.65 2.21 -5.44
C LEU A 83 -19.17 3.56 -5.97
N LEU A 84 -19.97 3.55 -7.04
CA LEU A 84 -20.56 4.76 -7.61
C LEU A 84 -21.57 5.42 -6.66
N ASP A 85 -22.34 4.62 -5.93
CA ASP A 85 -23.31 5.07 -4.94
C ASP A 85 -22.66 5.52 -3.63
N GLY A 86 -21.32 5.41 -3.51
CA GLY A 86 -20.60 5.78 -2.30
C GLY A 86 -20.89 4.87 -1.10
N LEU A 87 -21.35 3.64 -1.34
CA LEU A 87 -21.61 2.62 -0.32
C LEU A 87 -20.36 1.79 0.01
N LEU A 88 -19.40 1.74 -0.92
CA LEU A 88 -18.11 1.06 -0.74
C LEU A 88 -16.94 2.04 -0.85
N LEU A 89 -15.91 1.76 -0.06
CA LEU A 89 -14.61 2.40 -0.15
C LEU A 89 -13.53 1.30 -0.28
N PRO A 90 -12.65 1.32 -1.30
CA PRO A 90 -11.57 0.36 -1.39
C PRO A 90 -10.68 0.40 -0.14
N ASN A 91 -10.26 -0.77 0.34
CA ASN A 91 -9.30 -0.83 1.43
C ASN A 91 -7.93 -0.33 0.99
N LEU A 92 -7.03 -0.14 1.96
CA LEU A 92 -5.73 0.45 1.69
C LEU A 92 -4.90 -0.42 0.72
N PHE A 93 -5.00 -1.75 0.81
CA PHE A 93 -4.33 -2.65 -0.12
C PHE A 93 -4.81 -2.44 -1.57
N LEU A 94 -6.11 -2.41 -1.82
CA LEU A 94 -6.66 -2.20 -3.17
C LEU A 94 -6.28 -0.83 -3.74
N MET A 95 -6.30 0.21 -2.92
CA MET A 95 -5.85 1.54 -3.36
C MET A 95 -4.38 1.50 -3.79
N PHE A 96 -3.52 0.84 -3.00
CA PHE A 96 -2.11 0.70 -3.34
C PHE A 96 -1.86 -0.18 -4.56
N LEU A 97 -2.64 -1.25 -4.75
CA LEU A 97 -2.55 -2.10 -5.93
C LEU A 97 -2.78 -1.29 -7.20
N VAL A 98 -3.84 -0.46 -7.23
CA VAL A 98 -4.12 0.43 -8.36
C VAL A 98 -2.96 1.41 -8.56
N LEU A 99 -2.49 2.06 -7.50
CA LEU A 99 -1.39 3.04 -7.59
C LEU A 99 -0.06 2.42 -8.02
N ALA A 100 0.21 1.16 -7.67
CA ALA A 100 1.43 0.44 -8.04
C ALA A 100 1.46 0.07 -9.53
N ILE A 101 0.29 -0.16 -10.15
CA ILE A 101 0.16 -0.46 -11.59
C ILE A 101 0.22 0.81 -12.44
N LEU A 102 -0.14 1.98 -11.87
CA LEU A 102 -0.15 3.23 -12.62
C LEU A 102 1.28 3.72 -12.89
N PRO A 103 1.68 3.87 -14.17
CA PRO A 103 3.00 4.35 -14.51
C PRO A 103 3.18 5.77 -13.98
N ARG A 104 4.38 6.04 -13.44
CA ARG A 104 4.77 7.37 -12.91
C ARG A 104 3.99 7.86 -11.68
N ALA A 105 3.09 7.04 -11.12
CA ALA A 105 2.52 7.29 -9.81
C ALA A 105 3.49 6.80 -8.73
N ARG A 106 3.64 7.59 -7.67
CA ARG A 106 4.40 7.23 -6.48
C ARG A 106 3.59 7.61 -5.25
N VAL A 107 3.64 6.78 -4.22
CA VAL A 107 2.90 7.03 -2.98
C VAL A 107 3.86 7.56 -1.92
N VAL A 108 3.48 8.69 -1.32
CA VAL A 108 4.21 9.34 -0.22
C VAL A 108 3.27 9.43 0.98
N GLY A 109 3.80 9.20 2.16
CA GLY A 109 3.00 9.34 3.38
C GLY A 109 3.79 9.06 4.65
N GLY A 110 3.10 8.73 5.74
CA GLY A 110 3.74 8.60 7.06
C GLY A 110 4.72 7.43 7.20
N LEU A 111 5.51 7.44 8.29
CA LEU A 111 6.49 6.40 8.63
C LEU A 111 5.96 4.95 8.51
N ARG A 112 4.68 4.70 8.81
CA ARG A 112 4.07 3.37 8.70
C ARG A 112 3.99 2.84 7.26
N GLN A 113 3.96 3.74 6.25
CA GLN A 113 3.91 3.34 4.85
C GLN A 113 5.11 2.51 4.44
N ILE A 114 6.29 2.80 4.99
CA ILE A 114 7.51 2.03 4.70
C ILE A 114 7.29 0.52 4.96
N GLY A 115 6.44 0.18 5.92
CA GLY A 115 6.21 -1.21 6.35
C GLY A 115 5.15 -1.89 5.53
N TYR A 116 3.98 -1.27 5.42
CA TYR A 116 2.88 -1.92 4.71
C TYR A 116 3.04 -1.83 3.18
N VAL A 117 3.75 -0.85 2.63
CA VAL A 117 3.98 -0.76 1.17
C VAL A 117 4.89 -1.90 0.70
N ALA A 118 5.95 -2.19 1.47
CA ALA A 118 6.79 -3.35 1.19
C ALA A 118 5.99 -4.66 1.23
N LEU A 119 5.10 -4.80 2.21
CA LEU A 119 4.19 -5.94 2.30
C LEU A 119 3.21 -6.00 1.12
N PHE A 120 2.62 -4.88 0.72
CA PHE A 120 1.70 -4.83 -0.40
C PHE A 120 2.38 -5.23 -1.71
N HIS A 121 3.62 -4.80 -1.93
CA HIS A 121 4.40 -5.23 -3.09
C HIS A 121 4.68 -6.73 -3.04
N SER A 122 5.09 -7.29 -1.89
CA SER A 122 5.32 -8.73 -1.81
C SER A 122 4.04 -9.54 -2.03
N ILE A 123 2.90 -9.08 -1.49
CA ILE A 123 1.59 -9.71 -1.71
C ILE A 123 1.22 -9.64 -3.19
N LEU A 124 1.39 -8.48 -3.83
CA LEU A 124 1.09 -8.32 -5.26
C LEU A 124 1.98 -9.24 -6.10
N LEU A 125 3.30 -9.23 -5.90
CA LEU A 125 4.23 -10.10 -6.60
C LEU A 125 3.85 -11.59 -6.46
N ALA A 126 3.50 -12.04 -5.26
CA ALA A 126 3.06 -13.41 -5.03
C ALA A 126 1.71 -13.75 -5.70
N ALA A 127 0.88 -12.74 -5.98
CA ALA A 127 -0.40 -12.93 -6.65
C ALA A 127 -0.30 -12.89 -8.19
N LEU A 128 0.79 -12.38 -8.76
CA LEU A 128 0.98 -12.32 -10.22
C LEU A 128 1.12 -13.71 -10.84
N ASP A 129 0.80 -13.82 -12.13
CA ASP A 129 1.02 -15.02 -12.95
C ASP A 129 2.32 -14.88 -13.74
N GLU A 130 3.33 -15.66 -13.39
CA GLU A 130 4.61 -15.70 -14.09
C GLU A 130 4.51 -16.15 -15.55
N ASN A 131 3.45 -16.90 -15.87
CA ASN A 131 3.20 -17.39 -17.23
C ASN A 131 2.56 -16.32 -18.12
N ALA A 132 1.92 -15.30 -17.53
CA ALA A 132 1.36 -14.17 -18.26
C ALA A 132 2.45 -13.12 -18.54
N PRO A 133 2.83 -12.87 -19.81
CA PRO A 133 3.92 -11.95 -20.14
C PRO A 133 3.76 -10.56 -19.53
N GLU A 134 2.56 -9.98 -19.58
CA GLU A 134 2.30 -8.64 -19.05
C GLU A 134 2.45 -8.56 -17.52
N GLU A 135 2.17 -9.65 -16.82
CA GLU A 135 2.32 -9.70 -15.36
C GLU A 135 3.76 -9.96 -14.95
N ARG A 136 4.52 -10.73 -15.75
CA ARG A 136 5.96 -10.90 -15.56
C ARG A 136 6.72 -9.58 -15.77
N ASP A 137 6.35 -8.80 -16.77
CA ASP A 137 6.93 -7.47 -17.00
C ASP A 137 6.61 -6.52 -15.83
N LEU A 138 5.36 -6.51 -15.37
CA LEU A 138 4.97 -5.77 -14.16
C LEU A 138 5.75 -6.24 -12.92
N ALA A 139 5.98 -7.54 -12.75
CA ALA A 139 6.76 -8.07 -11.64
C ALA A 139 8.20 -7.54 -11.68
N ALA A 140 8.82 -7.49 -12.86
CA ALA A 140 10.17 -6.94 -13.03
C ALA A 140 10.22 -5.44 -12.70
N GLU A 141 9.22 -4.66 -13.11
CA GLU A 141 9.11 -3.23 -12.77
C GLU A 141 8.91 -3.00 -11.26
N LEU A 142 8.07 -3.81 -10.61
CA LEU A 142 7.79 -3.71 -9.18
C LEU A 142 9.00 -4.08 -8.30
N GLN A 143 9.97 -4.84 -8.83
CA GLN A 143 11.23 -5.13 -8.14
C GLN A 143 12.14 -3.90 -8.01
N VAL A 144 11.92 -2.83 -8.79
CA VAL A 144 12.67 -1.58 -8.67
C VAL A 144 12.22 -0.82 -7.42
N ARG A 145 13.04 -0.90 -6.36
CA ARG A 145 12.71 -0.51 -4.97
C ARG A 145 12.78 1.00 -4.68
N GLU A 146 12.10 1.85 -5.44
CA GLU A 146 12.12 3.31 -5.21
C GLU A 146 10.92 3.86 -4.42
N ASN A 147 10.27 3.03 -3.59
CA ASN A 147 8.91 3.30 -3.13
C ASN A 147 8.76 3.60 -1.61
N ALA A 148 9.83 4.00 -0.92
CA ALA A 148 9.79 4.29 0.51
C ALA A 148 10.12 5.76 0.82
N TRP A 149 9.22 6.67 0.48
CA TRP A 149 9.30 8.08 0.89
C TRP A 149 8.35 8.31 2.06
N GLY A 150 8.81 7.99 3.28
CA GLY A 150 8.08 8.25 4.52
C GLY A 150 8.39 9.63 5.10
N LEU A 151 7.42 10.38 5.62
CA LEU A 151 7.74 11.56 6.44
C LEU A 151 8.69 11.15 7.59
N ARG A 152 9.81 11.89 7.73
CA ARG A 152 11.03 11.60 8.53
C ARG A 152 12.14 10.76 7.87
N VAL A 153 12.21 10.66 6.54
CA VAL A 153 13.46 10.17 5.90
C VAL A 153 14.59 11.18 6.05
N ILE A 154 14.27 12.48 6.01
CA ILE A 154 15.23 13.57 6.23
C ILE A 154 15.63 13.56 7.71
N ASP A 155 16.82 13.06 8.00
CA ASP A 155 17.38 12.91 9.35
C ASP A 155 18.29 14.10 9.66
N GLU A 156 17.68 15.27 9.82
CA GLU A 156 18.39 16.50 10.12
C GLU A 156 18.61 16.68 11.61
N LYS A 157 19.81 17.12 11.98
CA LYS A 157 20.18 17.40 13.37
C LYS A 157 19.41 18.60 13.95
N ILE A 158 18.90 19.47 13.08
CA ILE A 158 18.19 20.70 13.40
C ILE A 158 16.79 20.58 12.80
N SER A 159 15.75 20.93 13.55
CA SER A 159 14.39 20.82 13.04
C SER A 159 14.17 21.72 11.82
N LEU A 160 13.30 21.32 10.89
CA LEU A 160 12.97 22.15 9.72
C LEU A 160 12.50 23.55 10.15
N ARG A 161 11.78 23.65 11.27
CA ARG A 161 11.36 24.92 11.85
C ARG A 161 12.53 25.83 12.22
N GLU A 162 13.58 25.28 12.81
CA GLU A 162 14.80 26.01 13.19
C GLU A 162 15.66 26.35 11.97
N GLN A 163 15.73 25.46 10.97
CA GLN A 163 16.42 25.75 9.70
C GLN A 163 15.79 26.93 8.95
N LEU A 164 14.47 27.08 9.10
CA LEU A 164 13.69 28.14 8.47
C LEU A 164 13.57 29.39 9.35
N ALA A 165 13.96 29.31 10.62
CA ALA A 165 13.86 30.44 11.54
C ALA A 165 14.86 31.53 11.11
N GLY A 166 14.33 32.71 10.76
CA GLY A 166 15.13 33.87 10.35
C GLY A 166 15.37 34.00 8.85
N LEU A 167 14.81 33.11 8.02
CA LEU A 167 14.81 33.32 6.57
C LEU A 167 13.79 34.39 6.16
N PRO A 168 14.12 35.26 5.19
CA PRO A 168 13.15 36.20 4.63
C PRO A 168 12.01 35.46 3.93
N ASP A 169 10.84 36.09 3.87
CA ASP A 169 9.69 35.59 3.11
C ASP A 169 10.09 35.32 1.64
N GLY A 170 9.71 34.15 1.14
CA GLY A 170 10.06 33.69 -0.21
C GLY A 170 11.45 33.04 -0.34
N ALA A 171 12.33 33.13 0.67
CA ALA A 171 13.65 32.51 0.64
C ALA A 171 13.66 31.04 1.11
N VAL A 172 12.57 30.58 1.75
CA VAL A 172 12.40 29.23 2.31
C VAL A 172 12.70 28.13 1.28
N PHE A 173 12.04 28.15 0.11
CA PHE A 173 12.19 27.08 -0.87
C PHE A 173 13.53 27.12 -1.61
N PRO A 174 14.03 28.28 -2.10
CA PRO A 174 15.36 28.38 -2.70
C PRO A 174 16.49 27.91 -1.78
N GLU A 175 16.42 28.24 -0.49
CA GLU A 175 17.47 27.88 0.46
C GLU A 175 17.44 26.39 0.82
N LEU A 176 16.25 25.80 1.04
CA LEU A 176 16.12 24.34 1.19
C LEU A 176 16.64 23.61 -0.06
N LEU A 177 16.26 24.07 -1.26
CA LEU A 177 16.72 23.48 -2.52
C LEU A 177 18.25 23.55 -2.64
N ARG A 178 18.85 24.70 -2.34
CA ARG A 178 20.32 24.88 -2.34
C ARG A 178 21.00 23.93 -1.36
N GLN A 179 20.45 23.79 -0.16
CA GLN A 179 21.01 22.92 0.89
C GLN A 179 20.94 21.44 0.52
N TYR A 180 19.78 20.95 0.08
CA TYR A 180 19.62 19.53 -0.26
C TYR A 180 20.25 19.14 -1.60
N ARG A 181 20.38 20.07 -2.55
CA ARG A 181 21.04 19.80 -3.84
C ARG A 181 22.53 19.46 -3.70
N LEU A 182 23.16 19.93 -2.63
CA LEU A 182 24.58 19.65 -2.34
C LEU A 182 24.79 18.38 -1.53
N ARG A 183 23.71 17.71 -1.10
CA ARG A 183 23.77 16.50 -0.28
C ARG A 183 23.31 15.31 -1.10
N THR A 184 23.96 14.19 -0.88
CA THR A 184 23.49 12.90 -1.36
C THR A 184 22.24 12.47 -0.58
N PHE A 185 21.50 11.53 -1.16
CA PHE A 185 20.40 10.87 -0.48
C PHE A 185 20.87 10.19 0.82
N ALA A 186 22.04 9.56 0.82
CA ALA A 186 22.62 8.94 2.02
C ALA A 186 22.88 9.98 3.12
N GLU A 187 23.49 11.11 2.80
CA GLU A 187 23.76 12.17 3.79
C GLU A 187 22.48 12.78 4.36
N THR A 188 21.48 13.01 3.51
CA THR A 188 20.21 13.63 3.90
C THR A 188 19.38 12.72 4.81
N THR A 189 19.55 11.40 4.69
CA THR A 189 18.73 10.42 5.39
C THR A 189 19.43 9.68 6.52
N GLY A 190 20.68 10.06 6.83
CA GLY A 190 21.53 9.28 7.71
C GLY A 190 21.75 7.86 7.18
N ASP A 191 21.75 7.69 5.85
CA ASP A 191 21.82 6.42 5.16
C ASP A 191 20.70 5.48 5.67
N LEU A 192 19.48 6.02 5.75
CA LEU A 192 18.30 5.35 6.28
C LEU A 192 18.51 4.73 7.66
N LYS A 193 19.30 5.36 8.54
CA LYS A 193 19.58 4.89 9.91
C LYS A 193 18.31 4.51 10.65
N LEU A 194 17.24 5.29 10.54
CA LEU A 194 15.93 4.99 11.13
C LEU A 194 15.39 3.61 10.70
N VAL A 195 15.58 3.21 9.44
CA VAL A 195 15.16 1.90 8.93
C VAL A 195 16.16 0.80 9.30
N ARG A 196 17.46 1.10 9.32
CA ARG A 196 18.50 0.11 9.63
C ARG A 196 18.69 -0.15 11.12
N GLU A 197 18.32 0.80 11.99
CA GLU A 197 18.61 0.74 13.41
C GLU A 197 17.39 0.54 14.31
N ASP A 198 16.21 0.98 13.87
CA ASP A 198 15.00 0.72 14.63
C ASP A 198 14.77 -0.80 14.71
N ALA A 199 14.58 -1.29 15.92
CA ALA A 199 14.39 -2.72 16.18
C ALA A 199 13.17 -3.31 15.43
N ARG A 200 12.18 -2.49 15.08
CA ARG A 200 11.01 -2.88 14.26
C ARG A 200 11.39 -3.05 12.79
N TRP A 201 12.28 -2.20 12.27
CA TRP A 201 12.72 -2.19 10.87
C TRP A 201 13.91 -3.13 10.61
N ARG A 202 14.83 -3.35 11.57
CA ARG A 202 15.91 -4.37 11.48
C ARG A 202 15.40 -5.78 11.21
N LYS A 203 14.23 -6.12 11.77
CA LYS A 203 13.59 -7.41 11.50
C LYS A 203 13.23 -7.54 10.01
N ILE A 204 12.84 -6.44 9.36
CA ILE A 204 12.48 -6.36 7.92
C ILE A 204 13.69 -6.60 7.02
N GLY A 205 14.84 -5.96 7.31
CA GLY A 205 16.03 -6.11 6.46
C GLY A 205 16.75 -7.47 6.56
N ARG A 206 16.51 -8.25 7.63
CA ARG A 206 17.11 -9.58 7.84
C ARG A 206 16.19 -10.75 7.48
N ALA A 207 14.89 -10.50 7.36
CA ALA A 207 13.98 -11.47 6.79
C ALA A 207 14.19 -11.45 5.28
N GLU A 208 15.09 -12.30 4.78
CA GLU A 208 15.15 -12.59 3.36
C GLU A 208 13.73 -12.94 2.90
N PHE A 209 13.19 -12.18 1.95
CA PHE A 209 12.09 -12.65 1.13
C PHE A 209 12.63 -13.88 0.41
N LYS A 210 12.35 -15.07 0.94
CA LYS A 210 12.53 -16.29 0.18
C LYS A 210 11.58 -16.19 -0.99
N ALA A 211 12.13 -15.86 -2.16
CA ALA A 211 11.51 -16.21 -3.42
C ALA A 211 11.44 -17.75 -3.44
N THR A 212 10.26 -18.27 -3.17
CA THR A 212 9.84 -19.59 -3.65
C THR A 212 9.09 -19.37 -4.94
#